data_AF-A0A7I4AU66-F1
#
_entry.id   AF-A0A7I4AU66-F1
#
_cell.length_a   1.000
_cell.length_b   1.000
_cell.length_c   1.000
_cell.angle_alpha   90.00
_cell.angle_beta   90.00
_cell.angle_gamma   90.00
#
_symmetry.space_group_name_H-M   'P 1'
#
loop_
_entity.id
_entity.type
_entity.pdbx_description
1 polymer ?
#
loop_
_entity_poly.entity_id
_entity_poly.type
_entity_poly.pdbx_seq_one_letter_code
_entity_poly.pdbx_strand_id
1 'polypeptide(L)'
;MESVGMNTRFDSTKGAMIPTSGQLSSYHHKSLSETRRLKTWCFWSTKFTHRQAIPIQYKFAPLNNHRHLKVLAFSNDNDDWSSDDDYEWDPAFEIEVPSDQRPVNELAALKEATLYSWAQLSAVEFGIRLGALWVFFFLLLGGPIAAASFEPTREPLKFFLAGGAGSLFAVSVLVLRMYLGWSYVGDRLLSAVVPYEETGWYDGQLYVKPPEILARDRLLGSYQVKPVMNRLKQTLIGAGALLATATAALVILLPPQQDMDTVMYPPPRNRSEAIAADNKTVLSKYFKSSSRSDE
;
A
#
# COMPACT_ATOMS: atom_id res chain seq x y z
N MET A 1 -14.55 -28.99 -42.58
CA MET A 1 -15.99 -28.86 -42.84
C MET A 1 -16.63 -30.19 -42.48
N GLU A 2 -16.99 -30.36 -41.22
CA GLU A 2 -17.76 -31.51 -40.73
C GLU A 2 -18.97 -30.95 -40.00
N SER A 3 -20.15 -31.22 -40.54
CA SER A 3 -21.43 -30.82 -39.98
C SER A 3 -21.77 -31.73 -38.80
N VAL A 4 -21.76 -31.19 -37.59
CA VAL A 4 -22.34 -31.87 -36.43
C VAL A 4 -23.83 -31.54 -36.39
N GLY A 5 -24.66 -32.51 -36.81
CA GLY A 5 -26.11 -32.38 -36.80
C GLY A 5 -26.67 -32.28 -35.37
N MET A 6 -27.38 -31.19 -35.09
CA MET A 6 -28.23 -31.07 -33.89
C MET A 6 -29.53 -31.84 -34.15
N ASN A 7 -29.67 -33.02 -33.54
CA ASN A 7 -30.95 -33.72 -33.48
C ASN A 7 -31.85 -33.01 -32.45
N THR A 8 -32.82 -32.24 -32.94
CA THR A 8 -33.93 -31.69 -32.15
C THR A 8 -35.20 -32.48 -32.46
N ARG A 9 -35.90 -32.95 -31.41
CA ARG A 9 -37.22 -33.58 -31.54
C ARG A 9 -38.30 -32.59 -31.12
N PHE A 10 -39.25 -32.32 -32.01
CA PHE A 10 -40.37 -31.41 -31.77
C PHE A 10 -41.52 -32.16 -31.09
N ASP A 11 -41.98 -31.67 -29.93
CA ASP A 11 -43.18 -32.17 -29.24
C ASP A 11 -44.29 -31.12 -29.37
N SER A 12 -45.40 -31.50 -30.00
CA SER A 12 -46.47 -30.59 -30.44
C SER A 12 -47.42 -30.12 -29.32
N THR A 13 -47.14 -30.40 -28.05
CA THR A 13 -48.07 -30.10 -26.95
C THR A 13 -47.62 -29.01 -25.98
N LYS A 14 -46.36 -28.52 -26.06
CA LYS A 14 -45.85 -27.42 -25.24
C LYS A 14 -44.90 -26.57 -26.09
N GLY A 15 -45.30 -25.36 -26.47
CA GLY A 15 -44.53 -24.47 -27.33
C GLY A 15 -43.26 -23.88 -26.71
N ALA A 16 -42.32 -24.71 -26.23
CA ALA A 16 -40.99 -24.29 -25.77
C ALA A 16 -39.96 -25.43 -25.92
N MET A 17 -38.75 -25.09 -26.39
CA MET A 17 -37.60 -26.01 -26.51
C MET A 17 -36.98 -26.32 -25.15
N ILE A 18 -36.85 -27.60 -24.81
CA ILE A 18 -36.10 -28.07 -23.63
C ILE A 18 -35.00 -29.03 -24.11
N PRO A 19 -33.71 -28.79 -23.80
CA PRO A 19 -32.64 -29.75 -24.07
C PRO A 19 -32.66 -30.88 -23.03
N THR A 20 -32.51 -32.12 -23.52
CA THR A 20 -32.62 -33.35 -22.73
C THR A 20 -31.42 -33.53 -21.80
N SER A 21 -31.70 -33.90 -20.55
CA SER A 21 -30.73 -34.14 -19.48
C SER A 21 -29.78 -35.29 -19.81
N GLY A 22 -28.50 -34.98 -19.97
CA GLY A 22 -27.41 -35.96 -19.98
C GLY A 22 -26.10 -35.28 -20.35
N GLN A 23 -25.11 -35.37 -19.45
CA GLN A 23 -23.76 -34.76 -19.51
C GLN A 23 -23.60 -33.38 -18.82
N LEU A 24 -23.77 -33.35 -17.50
CA LEU A 24 -23.20 -32.31 -16.62
C LEU A 24 -22.40 -32.99 -15.50
N SER A 25 -21.33 -33.69 -15.84
CA SER A 25 -20.35 -34.17 -14.87
C SER A 25 -19.00 -34.35 -15.55
N SER A 26 -18.31 -33.25 -15.84
CA SER A 26 -16.84 -33.20 -15.97
C SER A 26 -16.36 -31.81 -16.45
N TYR A 27 -16.69 -30.72 -15.76
CA TYR A 27 -16.06 -29.41 -16.03
C TYR A 27 -15.70 -28.60 -14.78
N HIS A 28 -15.81 -29.15 -13.56
CA HIS A 28 -15.78 -28.34 -12.34
C HIS A 28 -14.57 -28.50 -11.41
N HIS A 29 -13.46 -29.17 -11.79
CA HIS A 29 -12.41 -29.44 -10.80
C HIS A 29 -10.95 -29.13 -11.20
N LYS A 30 -10.69 -28.24 -12.16
CA LYS A 30 -9.30 -27.87 -12.51
C LYS A 30 -8.93 -26.38 -12.56
N SER A 31 -9.78 -25.46 -12.07
CA SER A 31 -9.57 -24.01 -12.25
C SER A 31 -9.56 -23.16 -10.95
N LEU A 32 -9.19 -23.73 -9.79
CA LEU A 32 -9.09 -22.98 -8.51
C LEU A 32 -7.67 -22.91 -7.91
N SER A 33 -6.70 -23.61 -8.50
CA SER A 33 -5.28 -23.54 -8.09
C SER A 33 -4.45 -22.62 -8.98
N GLU A 34 -4.79 -22.48 -10.26
CA GLU A 34 -4.06 -21.66 -11.24
C GLU A 34 -4.33 -20.16 -11.11
N THR A 35 -5.57 -19.79 -10.78
CA THR A 35 -5.97 -18.41 -10.48
C THR A 35 -5.36 -17.86 -9.19
N ARG A 36 -4.88 -18.74 -8.29
CA ARG A 36 -4.17 -18.38 -7.06
C ARG A 36 -2.71 -17.99 -7.30
N ARG A 37 -2.08 -18.49 -8.37
CA ARG A 37 -0.67 -18.23 -8.69
C ARG A 37 -0.44 -17.00 -9.57
N LEU A 38 -1.41 -16.64 -10.40
CA LEU A 38 -1.29 -15.48 -11.30
C LEU A 38 -1.71 -14.17 -10.63
N LYS A 39 -2.58 -14.20 -9.61
CA LYS A 39 -2.99 -12.99 -8.88
C LYS A 39 -1.94 -12.47 -7.87
N THR A 40 -1.03 -13.33 -7.39
CA THR A 40 0.01 -12.93 -6.43
C THR A 40 1.13 -12.10 -7.08
N TRP A 41 1.33 -12.20 -8.39
CA TRP A 41 2.36 -11.44 -9.13
C TRP A 41 1.84 -10.12 -9.73
N CYS A 42 0.54 -9.99 -10.04
CA CYS A 42 -0.01 -8.76 -10.62
C CYS A 42 -0.20 -7.61 -9.60
N PHE A 43 -0.08 -7.85 -8.29
CA PHE A 43 -0.35 -6.81 -7.29
C PHE A 43 0.83 -5.86 -7.02
N TRP A 44 2.03 -6.16 -7.50
CA TRP A 44 3.17 -5.22 -7.50
C TRP A 44 3.03 -4.11 -8.57
N SER A 45 1.97 -4.14 -9.38
CA SER A 45 1.66 -3.16 -10.43
C SER A 45 0.45 -2.27 -10.10
N THR A 46 0.29 -1.88 -8.82
CA THR A 46 -0.70 -0.84 -8.51
C THR A 46 -0.09 0.51 -8.87
N LYS A 47 -0.53 1.04 -10.02
CA LYS A 47 -0.26 2.39 -10.50
C LYS A 47 -0.25 3.36 -9.32
N PHE A 48 0.90 3.99 -9.09
CA PHE A 48 1.05 5.18 -8.29
C PHE A 48 0.38 6.34 -9.05
N THR A 49 -0.96 6.34 -9.11
CA THR A 49 -1.69 7.41 -9.78
C THR A 49 -1.83 8.56 -8.79
N HIS A 50 -0.88 9.48 -8.97
CA HIS A 50 -0.89 10.89 -8.62
C HIS A 50 -2.27 11.44 -8.21
N ARG A 51 -2.30 12.05 -7.03
CA ARG A 51 -3.32 12.99 -6.55
C ARG A 51 -3.49 14.09 -7.62
N GLN A 52 -4.39 13.93 -8.58
CA GLN A 52 -4.86 15.04 -9.42
C GLN A 52 -6.18 15.53 -8.83
N ALA A 53 -6.09 16.60 -8.06
CA ALA A 53 -7.22 17.48 -7.85
C ALA A 53 -7.54 18.10 -9.22
N ILE A 54 -8.53 17.55 -9.93
CA ILE A 54 -9.07 18.14 -11.14
C ILE A 54 -10.22 19.05 -10.70
N PRO A 55 -10.15 20.38 -10.87
CA PRO A 55 -11.32 21.23 -10.73
C PRO A 55 -12.20 21.00 -11.97
N ILE A 56 -13.12 20.04 -11.90
CA ILE A 56 -14.09 19.83 -12.98
C ILE A 56 -15.20 20.87 -12.81
N GLN A 57 -15.14 21.88 -13.69
CA GLN A 57 -16.20 22.83 -13.99
C GLN A 57 -17.49 22.06 -14.31
N TYR A 58 -18.52 22.21 -13.49
CA TYR A 58 -19.83 21.63 -13.72
C TYR A 58 -20.59 22.43 -14.78
N LYS A 59 -20.97 21.77 -15.87
CA LYS A 59 -22.14 22.17 -16.64
C LYS A 59 -23.28 21.30 -16.12
N PHE A 60 -24.16 21.88 -15.31
CA PHE A 60 -25.38 21.21 -14.87
C PHE A 60 -26.17 20.81 -16.12
N ALA A 61 -26.29 19.51 -16.38
CA ALA A 61 -27.33 19.01 -17.25
C ALA A 61 -28.68 19.30 -16.56
N PRO A 62 -29.68 19.86 -17.25
CA PRO A 62 -30.98 20.05 -16.64
C PRO A 62 -31.57 18.68 -16.29
N LEU A 63 -31.75 18.44 -15.00
CA LEU A 63 -32.52 17.33 -14.46
C LEU A 63 -33.96 17.45 -14.97
N ASN A 64 -34.25 16.86 -16.13
CA ASN A 64 -35.62 16.60 -16.55
C ASN A 64 -36.02 15.20 -16.08
N ASN A 65 -36.21 15.06 -14.77
CA ASN A 65 -36.93 13.92 -14.22
C ASN A 65 -37.69 14.40 -12.97
N HIS A 66 -38.92 14.85 -13.18
CA HIS A 66 -39.87 15.12 -12.12
C HIS A 66 -40.27 13.80 -11.45
N ARG A 67 -39.49 13.34 -10.46
CA ARG A 67 -39.99 12.43 -9.42
C ARG A 67 -39.49 12.87 -8.05
N HIS A 68 -40.37 13.58 -7.36
CA HIS A 68 -40.49 13.66 -5.90
C HIS A 68 -39.22 13.88 -5.06
N LEU A 69 -38.68 15.10 -5.11
CA LEU A 69 -38.02 15.68 -3.94
C LEU A 69 -39.11 16.11 -2.94
N LYS A 70 -39.46 15.23 -2.01
CA LYS A 70 -40.28 15.57 -0.85
C LYS A 70 -39.38 16.31 0.15
N VAL A 71 -39.27 17.63 -0.03
CA VAL A 71 -38.82 18.52 1.05
C VAL A 71 -39.94 18.51 2.10
N LEU A 72 -39.83 17.64 3.09
CA LEU A 72 -40.65 17.68 4.29
C LEU A 72 -40.12 18.79 5.21
N ALA A 73 -40.45 20.02 4.86
CA ALA A 73 -40.74 21.03 5.86
C ALA A 73 -42.18 20.80 6.32
N PHE A 74 -42.43 20.62 7.62
CA PHE A 74 -43.44 21.36 8.39
C PHE A 74 -43.56 20.80 9.81
N SER A 75 -43.64 21.73 10.75
CA SER A 75 -43.95 21.55 12.16
C SER A 75 -45.32 20.91 12.36
N ASN A 76 -45.40 19.97 13.30
CA ASN A 76 -46.54 19.60 14.15
C ASN A 76 -47.96 19.85 13.61
N ASP A 77 -48.69 18.76 13.36
CA ASP A 77 -49.81 18.32 14.21
C ASP A 77 -50.58 17.24 13.45
N ASN A 78 -50.63 16.05 14.04
CA ASN A 78 -51.61 14.96 13.93
C ASN A 78 -50.89 13.62 14.11
N ASP A 79 -51.04 13.09 15.31
CA ASP A 79 -50.61 11.77 15.72
C ASP A 79 -51.39 10.69 14.95
N ASP A 80 -50.79 10.18 13.87
CA ASP A 80 -51.06 8.84 13.36
C ASP A 80 -49.76 8.25 12.80
N TRP A 81 -48.88 7.84 13.73
CA TRP A 81 -47.66 7.11 13.40
C TRP A 81 -48.01 5.64 13.12
N SER A 82 -48.62 5.37 11.97
CA SER A 82 -48.46 4.06 11.31
C SER A 82 -47.01 3.95 10.86
N SER A 83 -46.18 3.44 11.76
CA SER A 83 -44.74 3.22 11.58
C SER A 83 -44.52 1.96 10.75
N ASP A 84 -45.05 1.94 9.53
CA ASP A 84 -44.90 0.86 8.54
C ASP A 84 -44.26 1.40 7.24
N ASP A 85 -43.43 2.45 7.33
CA ASP A 85 -42.43 2.71 6.28
C ASP A 85 -41.29 1.72 6.52
N ASP A 86 -41.54 0.47 6.09
CA ASP A 86 -40.53 -0.56 5.99
C ASP A 86 -39.37 0.01 5.16
N TYR A 87 -38.25 0.31 5.81
CA TYR A 87 -36.97 0.66 5.17
C TYR A 87 -36.43 -0.59 4.46
N GLU A 88 -37.15 -1.05 3.44
CA GLU A 88 -36.79 -2.18 2.62
C GLU A 88 -35.65 -1.72 1.71
N TRP A 89 -34.49 -2.34 1.89
CA TRP A 89 -33.30 -2.07 1.08
C TRP A 89 -33.65 -2.28 -0.39
N ASP A 90 -33.66 -1.21 -1.18
CA ASP A 90 -33.88 -1.32 -2.63
C ASP A 90 -32.55 -1.62 -3.34
N PRO A 91 -32.38 -2.80 -3.96
CA PRO A 91 -31.17 -3.14 -4.73
C PRO A 91 -30.91 -2.17 -5.88
N ALA A 92 -31.93 -1.44 -6.37
CA ALA A 92 -31.79 -0.46 -7.44
C ALA A 92 -30.75 0.62 -7.12
N PHE A 93 -30.62 1.01 -5.85
CA PHE A 93 -29.64 2.00 -5.43
C PHE A 93 -28.20 1.55 -5.67
N GLU A 94 -27.90 0.26 -5.57
CA GLU A 94 -26.53 -0.25 -5.77
C GLU A 94 -26.23 -0.60 -7.24
N ILE A 95 -27.25 -0.75 -8.09
CA ILE A 95 -27.11 -1.25 -9.48
C ILE A 95 -26.35 -0.26 -10.39
N GLU A 96 -26.37 1.04 -10.10
CA GLU A 96 -25.68 2.08 -10.90
C GLU A 96 -24.17 1.84 -11.00
N VAL A 97 -23.53 1.38 -9.93
CA VAL A 97 -22.08 1.13 -9.93
C VAL A 97 -21.78 -0.34 -10.22
N PRO A 98 -20.94 -0.64 -11.23
CA PRO A 98 -20.44 -1.99 -11.49
C PRO A 98 -19.90 -2.64 -10.22
N SER A 99 -20.29 -3.90 -9.98
CA SER A 99 -20.02 -4.56 -8.70
C SER A 99 -18.55 -4.53 -8.27
N ASP A 100 -17.61 -4.68 -9.20
CA ASP A 100 -16.17 -4.68 -8.90
C ASP A 100 -15.61 -3.31 -8.44
N GLN A 101 -16.30 -2.21 -8.79
CA GLN A 101 -15.89 -0.84 -8.44
C GLN A 101 -16.57 -0.33 -7.16
N ARG A 102 -17.36 -1.18 -6.49
CA ARG A 102 -18.03 -0.83 -5.24
C ARG A 102 -17.04 -0.87 -4.08
N PRO A 103 -16.99 0.16 -3.20
CA PRO A 103 -16.05 0.21 -2.08
C PRO A 103 -16.12 -1.03 -1.15
N VAL A 104 -17.31 -1.62 -0.98
CA VAL A 104 -17.52 -2.82 -0.16
C VAL A 104 -16.84 -4.05 -0.76
N ASN A 105 -16.86 -4.19 -2.08
CA ASN A 105 -16.24 -5.30 -2.79
C ASN A 105 -14.72 -5.12 -2.88
N GLU A 106 -14.25 -3.89 -3.01
CA GLU A 106 -12.82 -3.56 -2.89
C GLU A 106 -12.28 -3.88 -1.49
N LEU A 107 -13.06 -3.59 -0.44
CA LEU A 107 -12.72 -4.00 0.91
C LEU A 107 -12.63 -5.52 1.02
N ALA A 108 -13.61 -6.26 0.51
CA ALA A 108 -13.56 -7.73 0.52
C ALA A 108 -12.32 -8.26 -0.22
N ALA A 109 -12.03 -7.73 -1.41
CA ALA A 109 -10.84 -8.10 -2.18
C ALA A 109 -9.54 -7.75 -1.44
N LEU A 110 -9.49 -6.63 -0.72
CA LEU A 110 -8.34 -6.24 0.11
C LEU A 110 -8.11 -7.25 1.24
N LYS A 111 -9.17 -7.74 1.88
CA LYS A 111 -9.06 -8.74 2.95
C LYS A 111 -8.54 -10.09 2.46
N GLU A 112 -8.92 -10.48 1.25
CA GLU A 112 -8.47 -11.74 0.63
C GLU A 112 -7.02 -11.65 0.13
N ALA A 113 -6.52 -10.45 -0.13
CA ALA A 113 -5.16 -10.26 -0.60
C ALA A 113 -4.14 -10.61 0.49
N THR A 114 -3.18 -11.49 0.15
CA THR A 114 -2.26 -12.12 1.11
C THR A 114 -1.54 -11.10 1.99
N LEU A 115 -0.96 -10.05 1.42
CA LEU A 115 -0.22 -9.02 2.17
C LEU A 115 -1.12 -8.22 3.14
N TYR A 116 -2.33 -7.87 2.72
CA TYR A 116 -3.22 -6.98 3.47
C TYR A 116 -4.06 -7.73 4.51
N SER A 117 -4.37 -9.00 4.24
CA SER A 117 -5.00 -9.91 5.20
C SER A 117 -4.23 -9.95 6.52
N TRP A 118 -2.91 -9.74 6.49
CA TRP A 118 -2.05 -9.78 7.67
C TRP A 118 -2.41 -8.73 8.71
N ALA A 119 -2.89 -7.58 8.25
CA ALA A 119 -3.27 -6.47 9.13
C ALA A 119 -4.55 -6.78 9.94
N GLN A 120 -5.32 -7.81 9.55
CA GLN A 120 -6.51 -8.26 10.27
C GLN A 120 -6.22 -9.26 11.39
N LEU A 121 -5.03 -9.88 11.40
CA LEU A 121 -4.67 -10.84 12.43
C LEU A 121 -4.56 -10.18 13.81
N SER A 122 -4.50 -11.01 14.86
CA SER A 122 -4.22 -10.54 16.22
C SER A 122 -2.89 -9.77 16.28
N ALA A 123 -2.71 -8.91 17.29
CA ALA A 123 -1.49 -8.11 17.44
C ALA A 123 -0.22 -8.98 17.50
N VAL A 124 -0.33 -10.13 18.16
CA VAL A 124 0.78 -11.08 18.32
C VAL A 124 1.14 -11.75 17.00
N GLU A 125 0.17 -12.32 16.29
CA GLU A 125 0.43 -12.99 15.01
C GLU A 125 0.95 -12.02 13.95
N PHE A 126 0.42 -10.79 13.93
CA PHE A 126 0.95 -9.73 13.08
C PHE A 126 2.42 -9.44 13.41
N GLY A 127 2.74 -9.27 14.70
CA GLY A 127 4.11 -9.05 15.16
C GLY A 127 5.08 -10.18 14.79
N ILE A 128 4.64 -11.44 14.92
CA ILE A 128 5.45 -12.62 14.53
C ILE A 128 5.74 -12.60 13.03
N ARG A 129 4.75 -12.30 12.18
CA ARG A 129 4.96 -12.22 10.72
C ARG A 129 5.90 -11.07 10.34
N LEU A 130 5.78 -9.93 11.01
CA LEU A 130 6.72 -8.81 10.82
C LEU A 130 8.14 -9.17 11.27
N GLY A 131 8.27 -9.86 12.41
CA GLY A 131 9.55 -10.36 12.90
C GLY A 131 10.18 -11.37 11.94
N ALA A 132 9.38 -12.28 11.39
CA ALA A 132 9.85 -13.23 10.38
C ALA A 132 10.31 -12.52 9.09
N LEU A 133 9.58 -11.50 8.62
CA LEU A 133 10.02 -10.67 7.50
C LEU A 133 11.31 -9.91 7.82
N TRP A 134 11.43 -9.39 9.03
CA TRP A 134 12.64 -8.69 9.48
C TRP A 134 13.85 -9.62 9.46
N VAL A 135 13.73 -10.83 10.02
CA VAL A 135 14.79 -11.85 9.95
C VAL A 135 15.12 -12.22 8.50
N PHE A 136 14.11 -12.37 7.65
CA PHE A 136 14.30 -12.68 6.23
C PHE A 136 15.12 -11.59 5.52
N PHE A 137 14.74 -10.31 5.65
CA PHE A 137 15.49 -9.20 5.06
C PHE A 137 16.85 -9.00 5.72
N PHE A 138 16.97 -9.28 7.01
CA PHE A 138 18.24 -9.27 7.71
C PHE A 138 19.18 -10.32 7.13
N LEU A 139 18.75 -11.56 6.93
CA LEU A 139 19.63 -12.60 6.40
C LEU A 139 19.98 -12.39 4.92
N LEU A 140 19.04 -11.90 4.10
CA LEU A 140 19.27 -11.75 2.67
C LEU A 140 19.99 -10.46 2.27
N LEU A 141 19.70 -9.34 2.93
CA LEU A 141 20.21 -8.03 2.55
C LEU A 141 20.99 -7.38 3.69
N GLY A 142 20.37 -7.21 4.86
CA GLY A 142 20.94 -6.45 5.97
C GLY A 142 22.27 -7.01 6.47
N GLY A 143 22.38 -8.33 6.61
CA GLY A 143 23.52 -9.06 7.11
C GLY A 143 24.69 -9.02 6.14
N PRO A 144 24.56 -9.44 4.87
CA PRO A 144 25.65 -9.34 3.89
C PRO A 144 26.17 -7.90 3.71
N ILE A 145 25.26 -6.91 3.67
CA ILE A 145 25.64 -5.50 3.57
C ILE A 145 26.38 -5.04 4.83
N ALA A 146 25.86 -5.38 6.02
CA ALA A 146 26.50 -5.02 7.28
C ALA A 146 27.84 -5.73 7.49
N ALA A 147 27.99 -6.97 7.02
CA ALA A 147 29.24 -7.73 7.10
C ALA A 147 30.36 -7.10 6.26
N ALA A 148 30.00 -6.42 5.17
CA ALA A 148 30.95 -5.67 4.36
C ALA A 148 31.44 -4.39 5.05
N SER A 149 30.65 -3.81 5.95
CA SER A 149 31.01 -2.59 6.70
C SER A 149 31.63 -2.87 8.06
N PHE A 150 31.15 -3.88 8.77
CA PHE A 150 31.55 -4.22 10.13
C PHE A 150 31.84 -5.71 10.24
N GLU A 151 32.99 -6.04 10.79
CA GLU A 151 33.42 -7.42 10.93
C GLU A 151 32.64 -8.12 12.07
N PRO A 152 31.84 -9.18 11.79
CA PRO A 152 30.91 -9.74 12.77
C PRO A 152 31.56 -10.27 14.05
N THR A 153 32.82 -10.69 13.97
CA THR A 153 33.59 -11.25 15.10
C THR A 153 34.21 -10.18 15.99
N ARG A 154 34.57 -9.03 15.43
CA ARG A 154 35.22 -7.92 16.17
C ARG A 154 34.21 -6.94 16.71
N GLU A 155 33.18 -6.61 15.92
CA GLU A 155 32.22 -5.56 16.25
C GLU A 155 30.77 -6.05 16.10
N PRO A 156 30.35 -7.09 16.86
CA PRO A 156 29.04 -7.72 16.69
C PRO A 156 27.89 -6.73 16.90
N LEU A 157 28.03 -5.79 17.85
CA LEU A 157 27.00 -4.79 18.12
C LEU A 157 26.74 -3.86 16.92
N LYS A 158 27.81 -3.38 16.26
CA LYS A 158 27.68 -2.49 15.09
C LYS A 158 27.12 -3.24 13.89
N PHE A 159 27.54 -4.48 13.70
CA PHE A 159 26.99 -5.39 12.68
C PHE A 159 25.48 -5.58 12.84
N PHE A 160 25.00 -5.93 14.04
CA PHE A 160 23.57 -6.12 14.29
C PHE A 160 22.77 -4.82 14.19
N LEU A 161 23.30 -3.69 14.67
CA LEU A 161 22.64 -2.39 14.55
C LEU A 161 22.52 -1.96 13.08
N ALA A 162 23.59 -2.08 12.29
CA ALA A 162 23.59 -1.70 10.88
C ALA A 162 22.67 -2.61 10.05
N GLY A 163 22.82 -3.93 10.16
CA GLY A 163 21.99 -4.88 9.43
C GLY A 163 20.54 -4.87 9.89
N GLY A 164 20.32 -4.67 11.20
CA GLY A 164 19.02 -4.56 11.83
C GLY A 164 18.28 -3.30 11.41
N ALA A 165 18.97 -2.16 11.31
CA ALA A 165 18.40 -0.92 10.80
C ALA A 165 18.02 -1.03 9.31
N GLY A 166 18.89 -1.61 8.47
CA GLY A 166 18.60 -1.80 7.04
C GLY A 166 17.39 -2.73 6.80
N SER A 167 17.32 -3.84 7.52
CA SER A 167 16.18 -4.77 7.45
C SER A 167 14.89 -4.18 8.03
N LEU A 168 14.97 -3.42 9.12
CA LEU A 168 13.82 -2.71 9.70
C LEU A 168 13.27 -1.64 8.75
N PHE A 169 14.15 -0.97 7.99
CA PHE A 169 13.74 -0.05 6.93
C PHE A 169 13.00 -0.77 5.79
N ALA A 170 13.48 -1.92 5.33
CA ALA A 170 12.78 -2.71 4.32
C ALA A 170 11.37 -3.14 4.78
N VAL A 171 11.25 -3.59 6.04
CA VAL A 171 9.95 -3.96 6.63
C VAL A 171 9.03 -2.74 6.79
N SER A 172 9.56 -1.58 7.18
CA SER A 172 8.74 -0.37 7.35
C SER A 172 8.12 0.09 6.03
N VAL A 173 8.82 -0.05 4.90
CA VAL A 173 8.28 0.22 3.55
C VAL A 173 7.11 -0.71 3.22
N LEU A 174 7.20 -2.01 3.57
CA LEU A 174 6.08 -2.95 3.37
C LEU A 174 4.87 -2.60 4.24
N VAL A 175 5.09 -2.21 5.49
CA VAL A 175 4.01 -1.76 6.39
C VAL A 175 3.37 -0.47 5.87
N LEU A 176 4.17 0.48 5.37
CA LEU A 176 3.67 1.68 4.72
C LEU A 176 2.81 1.33 3.49
N ARG A 177 3.24 0.36 2.67
CA ARG A 177 2.46 -0.12 1.52
C ARG A 177 1.11 -0.71 1.93
N MET A 178 1.08 -1.48 3.02
CA MET A 178 -0.17 -1.98 3.60
C MET A 178 -1.06 -0.83 4.06
N TYR A 179 -0.49 0.13 4.79
CA TYR A 179 -1.21 1.32 5.29
C TYR A 179 -1.88 2.10 4.16
N LEU A 180 -1.16 2.35 3.06
CA LEU A 180 -1.70 3.06 1.90
C LEU A 180 -2.86 2.30 1.22
N GLY A 181 -2.80 0.97 1.16
CA GLY A 181 -3.90 0.16 0.61
C GLY A 181 -5.16 0.22 1.48
N TRP A 182 -4.98 0.12 2.80
CA TRP A 182 -6.09 0.24 3.75
C TRP A 182 -6.67 1.65 3.82
N SER A 183 -5.84 2.70 3.75
CA SER A 183 -6.32 4.08 3.74
C SER A 183 -7.11 4.41 2.48
N TYR A 184 -6.64 3.95 1.31
CA TYR A 184 -7.33 4.17 0.05
C TYR A 184 -8.76 3.61 0.06
N VAL A 185 -8.92 2.35 0.46
CA VAL A 185 -10.24 1.72 0.55
C VAL A 185 -11.08 2.37 1.66
N GLY A 186 -10.47 2.68 2.82
CA GLY A 186 -11.15 3.39 3.91
C GLY A 186 -11.73 4.74 3.50
N ASP A 187 -10.96 5.54 2.75
CA ASP A 187 -11.39 6.84 2.26
C ASP A 187 -12.57 6.71 1.28
N ARG A 188 -12.58 5.68 0.41
CA ARG A 188 -13.70 5.41 -0.50
C ARG A 188 -14.96 4.89 0.20
N LEU A 189 -14.82 4.13 1.28
CA LEU A 189 -15.96 3.75 2.12
C LEU A 189 -16.58 4.99 2.79
N LEU A 190 -15.76 5.90 3.30
CA LEU A 190 -16.27 7.06 4.05
C LEU A 190 -16.71 8.23 3.16
N SER A 191 -16.22 8.31 1.93
CA SER A 191 -16.62 9.31 0.95
C SER A 191 -18.09 9.17 0.57
N ALA A 192 -18.85 10.27 0.50
CA ALA A 192 -20.24 10.25 0.01
C ALA A 192 -20.32 10.09 -1.52
N VAL A 193 -19.24 10.39 -2.23
CA VAL A 193 -19.17 10.33 -3.69
C VAL A 193 -18.10 9.34 -4.10
N VAL A 194 -18.43 8.46 -5.04
CA VAL A 194 -17.52 7.45 -5.58
C VAL A 194 -17.40 7.65 -7.10
N PRO A 195 -16.19 7.91 -7.62
CA PRO A 195 -15.97 7.88 -9.05
C PRO A 195 -16.01 6.42 -9.52
N TYR A 196 -16.71 6.17 -10.62
CA TYR A 196 -16.77 4.88 -11.27
C TYR A 196 -16.80 5.06 -12.79
N GLU A 197 -16.39 4.02 -13.50
CA GLU A 197 -16.35 3.98 -14.96
C GLU A 197 -17.39 2.96 -15.43
N GLU A 198 -18.36 3.41 -16.25
CA GLU A 198 -19.38 2.52 -16.82
C GLU A 198 -18.83 1.81 -18.06
N THR A 199 -18.15 2.52 -18.98
CA THR A 199 -17.60 1.93 -20.22
C THR A 199 -16.45 2.71 -20.89
N GLY A 200 -15.27 2.10 -20.95
CA GLY A 200 -14.25 2.48 -21.93
C GLY A 200 -13.67 3.90 -21.75
N TRP A 201 -12.94 4.37 -22.76
CA TRP A 201 -11.73 5.17 -22.56
C TRP A 201 -11.85 6.56 -21.91
N TYR A 202 -13.04 7.12 -21.58
CA TYR A 202 -13.16 8.45 -20.97
C TYR A 202 -14.45 8.80 -20.18
N ASP A 203 -15.32 7.86 -19.79
CA ASP A 203 -16.58 8.20 -19.09
C ASP A 203 -16.54 7.91 -17.58
N GLY A 204 -15.69 8.66 -16.85
CA GLY A 204 -15.76 8.68 -15.39
C GLY A 204 -17.04 9.38 -14.91
N GLN A 205 -17.93 8.65 -14.25
CA GLN A 205 -19.13 9.18 -13.60
C GLN A 205 -18.95 9.23 -12.08
N LEU A 206 -19.74 10.09 -11.42
CA LEU A 206 -19.74 10.23 -9.97
C LEU A 206 -21.05 9.67 -9.41
N TYR A 207 -20.94 8.62 -8.63
CA TYR A 207 -22.04 8.05 -7.89
C TYR A 207 -22.14 8.71 -6.51
N VAL A 208 -23.29 9.32 -6.20
CA VAL A 208 -23.57 9.86 -4.87
C VAL A 208 -24.29 8.79 -4.07
N LYS A 209 -23.67 8.33 -2.99
CA LYS A 209 -24.23 7.26 -2.15
C LYS A 209 -25.48 7.75 -1.43
N PRO A 210 -26.61 7.03 -1.53
CA PRO A 210 -27.78 7.32 -0.72
C PRO A 210 -27.45 7.09 0.76
N PRO A 211 -28.18 7.76 1.69
CA PRO A 211 -27.83 7.80 3.10
C PRO A 211 -27.77 6.42 3.76
N GLU A 212 -28.54 5.45 3.29
CA GLU A 212 -28.60 4.07 3.79
C GLU A 212 -27.28 3.33 3.52
N ILE A 213 -26.79 3.39 2.29
CA ILE A 213 -25.52 2.77 1.88
C ILE A 213 -24.35 3.47 2.58
N LEU A 214 -24.40 4.80 2.68
CA LEU A 214 -23.37 5.56 3.38
C LEU A 214 -23.32 5.22 4.88
N ALA A 215 -24.47 5.00 5.53
CA ALA A 215 -24.52 4.58 6.93
C ALA A 215 -23.89 3.19 7.12
N ARG A 216 -24.22 2.23 6.26
CA ARG A 216 -23.60 0.89 6.23
C ARG A 216 -22.08 0.96 6.04
N ASP A 217 -21.62 1.72 5.05
CA ASP A 217 -20.19 1.87 4.77
C ASP A 217 -19.45 2.54 5.93
N ARG A 218 -20.06 3.52 6.61
CA ARG A 218 -19.48 4.17 7.79
C ARG A 218 -19.37 3.22 8.97
N LEU A 219 -20.33 2.32 9.17
CA LEU A 219 -20.25 1.26 10.18
C LEU A 219 -19.12 0.29 9.85
N LEU A 220 -19.01 -0.17 8.61
CA LEU A 220 -17.90 -1.04 8.17
C LEU A 220 -16.55 -0.34 8.33
N GLY A 221 -16.46 0.93 7.94
CA GLY A 221 -15.26 1.75 8.07
C GLY A 221 -14.85 1.93 9.53
N SER A 222 -15.79 2.22 10.43
CA SER A 222 -15.48 2.45 11.85
C SER A 222 -15.09 1.17 12.58
N TYR A 223 -15.78 0.06 12.35
CA TYR A 223 -15.56 -1.19 13.09
C TYR A 223 -14.45 -2.07 12.51
N GLN A 224 -14.22 -2.03 11.20
CA GLN A 224 -13.26 -2.95 10.56
C GLN A 224 -12.00 -2.23 10.08
N VAL A 225 -12.14 -1.05 9.47
CA VAL A 225 -11.01 -0.36 8.84
C VAL A 225 -10.21 0.48 9.85
N LYS A 226 -10.87 1.31 10.66
CA LYS A 226 -10.20 2.16 11.66
C LYS A 226 -9.28 1.41 12.64
N PRO A 227 -9.67 0.28 13.27
CA PRO A 227 -8.76 -0.40 14.19
C PRO A 227 -7.52 -0.95 13.49
N VAL A 228 -7.67 -1.45 12.25
CA VAL A 228 -6.56 -1.95 11.44
C VAL A 228 -5.62 -0.80 11.05
N MET A 229 -6.16 0.33 10.57
CA MET A 229 -5.37 1.51 10.23
C MET A 229 -4.61 2.07 11.42
N ASN A 230 -5.24 2.16 12.59
CA ASN A 230 -4.59 2.66 13.80
C ASN A 230 -3.43 1.75 14.23
N ARG A 231 -3.58 0.43 14.13
CA ARG A 231 -2.50 -0.52 14.41
C ARG A 231 -1.35 -0.36 13.43
N LEU A 232 -1.62 -0.28 12.12
CA LEU A 232 -0.59 -0.05 11.11
C LEU A 232 0.16 1.27 11.35
N LYS A 233 -0.58 2.34 11.69
CA LYS A 233 0.02 3.64 12.05
C LYS A 233 0.92 3.53 13.29
N GLN A 234 0.46 2.87 14.35
CA GLN A 234 1.26 2.65 15.55
C GLN A 234 2.52 1.84 15.25
N THR A 235 2.42 0.81 14.41
CA THR A 235 3.58 0.00 14.01
C THR A 235 4.59 0.79 13.19
N LEU A 236 4.12 1.70 12.32
CA LEU A 236 4.99 2.58 11.54
C LEU A 236 5.70 3.61 12.42
N ILE A 237 4.99 4.21 13.39
CA ILE A 237 5.59 5.13 14.38
C ILE A 237 6.61 4.38 15.24
N GLY A 238 6.27 3.19 15.73
CA GLY A 238 7.17 2.34 16.51
C GLY A 238 8.41 1.93 15.72
N ALA A 239 8.25 1.49 14.47
CA ALA A 239 9.36 1.17 13.58
C ALA A 239 10.24 2.39 13.29
N GLY A 240 9.65 3.56 13.09
CA GLY A 240 10.38 4.82 12.90
C GLY A 240 11.20 5.22 14.13
N ALA A 241 10.62 5.10 15.33
CA ALA A 241 11.33 5.36 16.58
C ALA A 241 12.47 4.36 16.82
N LEU A 242 12.24 3.07 16.54
CA LEU A 242 13.27 2.03 16.62
C LEU A 242 14.40 2.26 15.60
N LEU A 243 14.07 2.69 14.37
CA LEU A 243 15.07 3.06 13.38
C LEU A 243 15.90 4.25 13.84
N ALA A 244 15.27 5.33 14.32
CA ALA A 244 15.97 6.53 14.77
C ALA A 244 16.89 6.24 15.97
N THR A 245 16.45 5.40 16.90
CA THR A 245 17.27 4.99 18.04
C THR A 245 18.44 4.09 17.61
N ALA A 246 18.21 3.15 16.67
CA ALA A 246 19.27 2.31 16.12
C ALA A 246 20.33 3.12 15.36
N THR A 247 19.92 4.08 14.53
CA THR A 247 20.85 4.94 13.80
C THR A 247 21.60 5.89 14.74
N ALA A 248 20.93 6.49 15.73
CA ALA A 248 21.59 7.31 16.74
C ALA A 248 22.63 6.51 17.54
N ALA A 249 22.29 5.28 17.96
CA ALA A 249 23.23 4.39 18.63
C ALA A 249 24.45 4.07 17.75
N LEU A 250 24.23 3.82 16.46
CA LEU A 250 25.30 3.56 15.49
C LEU A 250 26.24 4.77 15.35
N VAL A 251 25.68 5.99 15.23
CA VAL A 251 26.45 7.24 15.16
C VAL A 251 27.31 7.44 16.41
N ILE A 252 26.78 7.13 17.60
CA ILE A 252 27.53 7.24 18.87
C ILE A 252 28.66 6.20 18.95
N LEU A 253 28.46 5.00 18.39
CA LEU A 253 29.44 3.90 18.41
C LEU A 253 30.53 4.01 17.35
N LEU A 254 30.33 4.81 16.30
CA LEU A 254 31.33 5.05 15.28
C LEU A 254 32.40 6.02 15.82
N PRO A 255 33.70 5.68 15.71
CA PRO A 255 34.74 6.66 16.01
C PRO A 255 34.59 7.87 15.06
N PRO A 256 34.95 9.09 15.50
CA PRO A 256 35.01 10.23 14.60
C PRO A 256 35.93 9.88 13.42
N GLN A 257 35.48 10.14 12.19
CA GLN A 257 36.30 9.99 11.00
C GLN A 257 37.62 10.72 11.24
N GLN A 258 38.73 9.98 11.27
CA GLN A 258 40.04 10.60 11.24
C GLN A 258 40.22 11.18 9.84
N ASP A 259 40.35 12.51 9.74
CA ASP A 259 40.65 13.16 8.47
C ASP A 259 41.88 12.50 7.84
N MET A 260 41.79 12.19 6.55
CA MET A 260 42.88 11.56 5.80
C MET A 260 44.17 12.38 5.88
N ASP A 261 44.04 13.70 6.06
CA ASP A 261 45.16 14.62 6.31
C ASP A 261 45.87 14.33 7.63
N THR A 262 45.13 13.97 8.68
CA THR A 262 45.69 13.65 10.00
C THR A 262 46.38 12.28 10.02
N VAL A 263 45.92 11.35 9.17
CA VAL A 263 46.50 10.00 9.02
C VAL A 263 47.74 10.03 8.12
N MET A 264 47.71 10.80 7.03
CA MET A 264 48.83 10.92 6.09
C MET A 264 49.92 11.89 6.58
N TYR A 265 49.54 12.96 7.27
CA TYR A 265 50.45 13.94 7.84
C TYR A 265 50.14 14.11 9.33
N PRO A 266 50.60 13.16 10.17
CA PRO A 266 50.42 13.30 11.60
C PRO A 266 51.13 14.57 12.09
N PRO A 267 50.50 15.35 13.00
CA PRO A 267 51.14 16.55 13.53
C PRO A 267 52.47 16.18 14.20
N PRO A 268 53.50 17.03 14.07
CA PRO A 268 54.83 16.77 14.62
C PRO A 268 54.75 16.58 16.13
N ARG A 269 55.34 15.49 16.65
CA ARG A 269 55.22 15.13 18.09
C ARG A 269 56.10 15.98 18.99
N ASN A 270 57.14 16.58 18.42
CA ASN A 270 58.12 17.39 19.13
C ASN A 270 58.55 18.59 18.27
N ARG A 271 59.19 19.56 18.93
CA ARG A 271 59.62 20.82 18.28
C ARG A 271 60.59 20.58 17.12
N SER A 272 61.44 19.56 17.22
CA SER A 272 62.39 19.18 16.17
C SER A 272 61.69 18.65 14.91
N GLU A 273 60.66 17.82 15.05
CA GLU A 273 59.84 17.34 13.94
C GLU A 273 59.04 18.47 13.30
N ALA A 274 58.58 19.44 14.10
CA ALA A 274 57.87 20.61 13.60
C ALA A 274 58.76 21.50 12.73
N ILE A 275 59.99 21.77 13.18
CA ILE A 275 61.00 22.52 12.42
C ILE A 275 61.40 21.76 11.15
N ALA A 276 61.51 20.43 11.22
CA ALA A 276 61.84 19.60 10.06
C ALA A 276 60.72 19.58 9.00
N ALA A 277 59.45 19.56 9.43
CA ALA A 277 58.30 19.62 8.53
C ALA A 277 58.17 20.99 7.85
N ASP A 278 58.41 22.08 8.60
CA ASP A 278 58.41 23.43 8.08
C ASP A 278 59.53 23.63 7.04
N ASN A 279 60.75 23.21 7.37
CA ASN A 279 61.88 23.27 6.44
C ASN A 279 61.63 22.49 5.15
N LYS A 280 61.02 21.30 5.21
CA LYS A 280 60.64 20.53 4.01
C LYS A 280 59.60 21.27 3.16
N THR A 281 58.63 21.92 3.80
CA THR A 281 57.58 22.68 3.11
C THR A 281 58.18 23.91 2.41
N VAL A 282 59.07 24.62 3.09
CA VAL A 282 59.80 25.77 2.55
C VAL A 282 60.67 25.35 1.36
N LEU A 283 61.48 24.30 1.50
CA LEU A 283 62.34 23.79 0.42
C LEU A 283 61.54 23.33 -0.80
N SER A 284 60.37 22.70 -0.61
CA SER A 284 59.50 22.31 -1.73
C SER A 284 58.95 23.51 -2.52
N LYS A 285 58.64 24.62 -1.83
CA LYS A 285 58.18 25.85 -2.49
C LYS A 285 59.30 26.50 -3.30
N TYR A 286 60.53 26.51 -2.78
CA TYR A 286 61.69 27.01 -3.51
C TYR A 286 62.04 26.15 -4.72
N PHE A 287 62.00 24.83 -4.58
CA PHE A 287 62.28 23.92 -5.70
C PHE A 287 61.22 24.07 -6.81
N LYS A 288 59.95 24.21 -6.42
CA LYS A 288 58.82 24.41 -7.35
C LYS A 288 58.79 25.81 -7.99
N SER A 289 59.31 26.84 -7.32
CA SER A 289 59.46 28.18 -7.92
C SER A 289 60.65 28.23 -8.87
N SER A 290 61.75 27.56 -8.52
CA SER A 290 62.93 27.47 -9.38
C SER A 290 62.61 26.75 -10.70
N SER A 291 61.89 25.62 -10.65
CA SER A 291 61.51 24.87 -11.85
C SER A 291 60.47 25.58 -12.74
N ARG A 292 59.81 26.63 -12.25
CA ARG A 292 58.80 27.40 -12.98
C ARG A 292 59.37 28.68 -13.62
N SER A 293 60.65 28.94 -13.38
CA SER A 293 61.35 30.14 -13.87
C SER A 293 62.16 29.86 -15.16
N ASP A 294 62.22 28.59 -15.59
CA ASP A 294 62.98 28.11 -16.76
C ASP A 294 62.07 27.74 -17.96
N GLU A 295 60.77 28.08 -17.91
CA GLU A 295 59.81 28.10 -19.04
C GLU A 295 59.45 29.55 -19.41
#